data_AF-A0A7S4FF92-F1
#
_entry.id   AF-A0A7S4FF92-F1
#
_cell.length_a   1.000
_cell.length_b   1.000
_cell.length_c   1.000
_cell.angle_alpha   90.00
_cell.angle_beta   90.00
_cell.angle_gamma   90.00
#
_symmetry.space_group_name_H-M   'P 1'
#
loop_
_entity.id
_entity.type
_entity.pdbx_description
1 polymer ?
#
loop_
_entity_poly.entity_id
_entity_poly.type
_entity_poly.pdbx_seq_one_letter_code
_entity_poly.pdbx_strand_id
1 'polypeptide(L)'
;LFITWLDPWVWQPQRYPPGFLDRLKSVLRPSVPYVTVSQSDEGLTGRCELFQADFPNILVFSAGGYGHVPVPLYHRPEPPRNPKPIRERAYLASYVGSLDTAPGGFRSEMMRRVRQAGQAAGRNTTYYYGPGWRDVMVDSVVSLVPRGYGRTAFHLVETVQMGLVPVYVYSDVPWVP
;
A
#
# COMPACT_ATOMS: atom_id res chain seq x y z
N LEU A 1 -15.29 -8.15 -20.04
CA LEU A 1 -13.93 -8.73 -19.96
C LEU A 1 -13.35 -8.30 -18.62
N PHE A 2 -13.07 -9.25 -17.72
CA PHE A 2 -12.36 -8.97 -16.47
C PHE A 2 -10.89 -9.25 -16.74
N ILE A 3 -10.09 -8.19 -16.94
CA ILE A 3 -8.64 -8.32 -17.03
C ILE A 3 -8.12 -8.22 -15.59
N THR A 4 -7.59 -9.32 -15.08
CA THR A 4 -6.84 -9.32 -13.82
C THR A 4 -5.42 -8.85 -14.11
N TRP A 5 -5.06 -7.66 -13.64
CA TRP A 5 -3.65 -7.23 -13.61
C TRP A 5 -3.01 -7.77 -12.33
N LEU A 6 -3.11 -9.09 -12.17
CA LEU A 6 -2.53 -9.84 -11.07
C LEU A 6 -1.22 -10.43 -11.61
N ASP A 7 -0.12 -10.08 -10.95
CA ASP A 7 1.23 -10.61 -11.21
C ASP A 7 1.88 -10.46 -12.60
N PRO A 8 1.75 -9.35 -13.36
CA PRO A 8 2.66 -9.16 -14.49
C PRO A 8 4.13 -8.92 -14.07
N TRP A 9 4.44 -8.74 -12.77
CA TRP A 9 5.60 -7.95 -12.33
C TRP A 9 6.47 -8.53 -11.22
N VAL A 10 6.37 -9.82 -10.90
CA VAL A 10 7.12 -10.36 -9.75
C VAL A 10 8.60 -10.65 -10.08
N TRP A 11 9.01 -10.73 -11.36
CA TRP A 11 10.36 -11.22 -11.72
C TRP A 11 11.08 -10.60 -12.95
N GLN A 12 10.51 -9.60 -13.64
CA GLN A 12 11.12 -8.99 -14.86
C GLN A 12 10.88 -7.46 -14.93
N PRO A 13 11.65 -6.68 -15.73
CA PRO A 13 11.50 -5.23 -15.79
C PRO A 13 10.05 -4.86 -16.10
N GLN A 14 9.53 -3.91 -15.33
CA GLN A 14 8.14 -3.44 -15.32
C GLN A 14 7.72 -2.78 -16.66
N ARG A 15 7.67 -3.54 -17.76
CA ARG A 15 7.23 -3.12 -19.11
C ARG A 15 6.23 -4.06 -19.75
N TYR A 16 5.20 -3.51 -20.37
CA TYR A 16 4.21 -4.29 -21.10
C TYR A 16 4.86 -4.98 -22.32
N PRO A 17 4.37 -6.17 -22.72
CA PRO A 17 4.84 -6.82 -23.93
C PRO A 17 4.70 -5.88 -25.15
N PRO A 18 5.62 -5.92 -26.12
CA PRO A 18 5.49 -5.16 -27.36
C PRO A 18 4.13 -5.40 -28.04
N GLY A 19 3.48 -4.33 -28.51
CA GLY A 19 2.17 -4.41 -29.18
C GLY A 19 0.98 -4.65 -28.25
N PHE A 20 1.20 -4.73 -26.93
CA PHE A 20 0.13 -4.93 -25.95
C PHE A 20 -0.93 -3.81 -26.03
N LEU A 21 -0.50 -2.55 -26.16
CA LEU A 21 -1.39 -1.39 -26.27
C LEU A 21 -2.25 -1.42 -27.52
N ASP A 22 -1.65 -1.71 -28.67
CA ASP A 22 -2.37 -1.81 -29.94
C ASP A 22 -3.39 -2.95 -29.89
N ARG A 23 -3.02 -4.06 -29.24
CA ARG A 23 -3.95 -5.17 -29.03
C ARG A 23 -5.10 -4.77 -28.11
N LEU A 24 -4.82 -4.05 -27.03
CA LEU A 24 -5.85 -3.59 -26.10
C LEU A 24 -6.81 -2.60 -26.79
N LYS A 25 -6.28 -1.62 -27.55
CA LYS A 25 -7.06 -0.66 -28.35
C LYS A 25 -7.90 -1.32 -29.44
N SER A 26 -7.42 -2.40 -30.05
CA SER A 26 -8.20 -3.15 -31.07
C SER A 26 -9.31 -4.03 -30.50
N VAL A 27 -9.20 -4.44 -29.23
CA VAL A 27 -10.20 -5.29 -28.55
C VAL A 27 -11.24 -4.48 -27.78
N LEU A 28 -10.81 -3.40 -27.10
CA LEU A 28 -11.70 -2.58 -26.29
C LEU A 28 -12.44 -1.56 -27.16
N ARG A 29 -13.77 -1.71 -27.24
CA ARG A 29 -14.61 -0.80 -28.02
C ARG A 29 -14.81 0.51 -27.26
N PRO A 30 -14.55 1.68 -27.85
CA PRO A 30 -14.68 2.97 -27.16
C PRO A 30 -16.08 3.25 -26.60
N SER A 31 -17.13 2.68 -27.19
CA SER A 31 -18.53 2.87 -26.79
C SER A 31 -19.02 1.92 -25.69
N VAL A 32 -18.16 1.04 -25.17
CA VAL A 32 -18.51 0.08 -24.12
C VAL A 32 -17.79 0.44 -22.82
N PRO A 33 -18.49 0.54 -21.68
CA PRO A 33 -17.83 0.69 -20.39
C PRO A 33 -17.21 -0.64 -19.94
N TYR A 34 -15.97 -0.56 -19.46
CA TYR A 34 -15.23 -1.69 -18.91
C TYR A 34 -14.84 -1.43 -17.46
N VAL A 35 -14.66 -2.51 -16.71
CA VAL A 35 -14.18 -2.46 -15.32
C VAL A 35 -12.99 -3.40 -15.19
N THR A 36 -11.97 -2.97 -14.44
CA THR A 36 -10.80 -3.80 -14.13
C THR A 36 -10.33 -3.58 -12.70
N VAL A 37 -9.63 -4.57 -12.17
CA VAL A 37 -8.99 -4.55 -10.85
C VAL A 37 -7.48 -4.71 -11.05
N SER A 38 -6.69 -3.83 -10.45
CA SER A 38 -5.22 -3.90 -10.44
C SER A 38 -4.69 -3.95 -9.02
N GLN A 39 -3.83 -4.95 -8.75
CA GLN A 39 -3.07 -5.02 -7.51
C GLN A 39 -1.63 -4.48 -7.66
N SER A 40 -1.23 -4.10 -8.87
CA SER A 40 0.09 -3.50 -9.09
C SER A 40 0.20 -2.18 -8.33
N ASP A 41 1.37 -1.98 -7.74
CA ASP A 41 1.86 -0.74 -7.14
C ASP A 41 1.76 0.47 -8.08
N GLU A 42 1.86 0.27 -9.40
CA GLU A 42 1.71 1.30 -10.45
C GLU A 42 0.36 1.26 -11.19
N GLY A 43 -0.58 0.44 -10.70
CA GLY A 43 -1.91 0.28 -11.28
C GLY A 43 -1.87 -0.19 -12.74
N LEU A 44 -2.58 0.50 -13.62
CA LEU A 44 -2.50 0.27 -15.07
C LEU A 44 -1.36 1.01 -15.73
N THR A 45 -0.68 1.93 -15.05
CA THR A 45 0.21 2.87 -15.73
C THR A 45 1.55 2.28 -16.11
N GLY A 46 2.00 1.24 -15.41
CA GLY A 46 3.22 0.46 -15.70
C GLY A 46 4.40 1.35 -16.10
N ARG A 47 4.85 2.24 -15.19
CA ARG A 47 5.85 3.28 -15.46
C ARG A 47 5.52 4.29 -16.57
N CYS A 48 4.28 4.74 -16.64
CA CYS A 48 3.81 5.71 -17.65
C CYS A 48 3.78 5.16 -19.09
N GLU A 49 3.79 3.84 -19.26
CA GLU A 49 3.53 3.21 -20.58
C GLU A 49 2.06 3.28 -20.96
N LEU A 50 1.19 3.45 -19.97
CA LEU A 50 -0.26 3.56 -20.12
C LEU A 50 -0.79 4.77 -19.35
N PHE A 51 -1.59 5.59 -20.01
CA PHE A 51 -2.32 6.65 -19.34
C PHE A 51 -3.81 6.33 -19.30
N GLN A 52 -4.48 6.78 -18.25
CA GLN A 52 -5.94 6.65 -18.14
C GLN A 52 -6.65 7.31 -19.34
N ALA A 53 -6.05 8.35 -19.91
CA ALA A 53 -6.53 9.02 -21.12
C ALA A 53 -6.54 8.14 -22.37
N ASP A 54 -5.72 7.08 -22.44
CA ASP A 54 -5.74 6.12 -23.56
C ASP A 54 -7.01 5.27 -23.56
N PHE A 55 -7.66 5.12 -22.41
CA PHE A 55 -8.83 4.27 -22.22
C PHE A 55 -9.87 4.92 -21.29
N PRO A 56 -10.53 6.01 -21.73
CA PRO A 56 -11.46 6.77 -20.90
C PRO A 56 -12.70 5.97 -20.48
N ASN A 57 -12.99 4.87 -21.18
CA ASN A 57 -14.12 3.98 -20.92
C ASN A 57 -13.78 2.80 -19.98
N ILE A 58 -12.62 2.81 -19.31
CA ILE A 58 -12.26 1.79 -18.31
C ILE A 58 -12.29 2.39 -16.90
N LEU A 59 -13.14 1.85 -16.03
CA LEU A 59 -13.10 2.09 -14.59
C LEU A 59 -12.08 1.15 -13.92
N VAL A 60 -11.22 1.71 -13.09
CA VAL A 60 -10.07 1.01 -12.50
C VAL A 60 -10.17 1.00 -10.99
N PHE A 61 -10.36 -0.20 -10.43
CA PHE A 61 -10.21 -0.47 -9.00
C PHE A 61 -8.75 -0.79 -8.74
N SER A 62 -8.07 0.02 -7.94
CA SER A 62 -6.61 -0.06 -7.79
C SER A 62 -6.21 -0.19 -6.33
N ALA A 63 -5.47 -1.26 -6.05
CA ALA A 63 -4.90 -1.49 -4.74
C ALA A 63 -3.62 -0.69 -4.53
N GLY A 64 -2.82 -0.50 -5.60
CA GLY A 64 -1.52 0.15 -5.51
C GLY A 64 -1.53 1.68 -5.52
N GLY A 65 -2.62 2.33 -5.93
CA GLY A 65 -2.70 3.81 -5.87
C GLY A 65 -3.05 4.52 -7.17
N TYR A 66 -3.12 3.80 -8.28
CA TYR A 66 -3.26 4.38 -9.62
C TYR A 66 -4.49 3.81 -10.31
N GLY A 67 -5.55 4.61 -10.38
CA GLY A 67 -6.86 4.23 -10.88
C GLY A 67 -7.93 5.22 -10.41
N HIS A 68 -9.16 4.75 -10.27
CA HIS A 68 -10.31 5.58 -9.88
C HIS A 68 -10.84 5.24 -8.50
N VAL A 69 -10.84 3.96 -8.13
CA VAL A 69 -11.43 3.47 -6.89
C VAL A 69 -10.37 2.73 -6.08
N PRO A 70 -10.07 3.14 -4.85
CA PRO A 70 -9.15 2.40 -3.99
C PRO A 70 -9.77 1.06 -3.59
N VAL A 71 -8.96 -0.01 -3.61
CA VAL A 71 -9.33 -1.32 -3.04
C VAL A 71 -8.24 -1.82 -2.11
N PRO A 72 -8.54 -2.73 -1.17
CA PRO A 72 -7.53 -3.24 -0.24
C PRO A 72 -6.38 -3.92 -0.99
N LEU A 73 -5.13 -3.48 -0.70
CA LEU A 73 -3.93 -4.20 -1.13
C LEU A 73 -3.70 -5.35 -0.16
N TYR A 74 -4.21 -6.52 -0.55
CA TYR A 74 -4.28 -7.71 0.29
C TYR A 74 -3.17 -8.69 -0.07
N HIS A 75 -2.37 -9.10 0.93
CA HIS A 75 -1.34 -10.12 0.75
C HIS A 75 -1.84 -11.50 1.17
N ARG A 76 -2.26 -11.63 2.43
CA ARG A 76 -2.69 -12.89 3.05
C ARG A 76 -3.58 -12.63 4.26
N PRO A 77 -4.28 -13.65 4.79
CA PRO A 77 -5.02 -13.51 6.03
C PRO A 77 -4.07 -13.23 7.20
N GLU A 78 -4.40 -12.24 8.02
CA GLU A 78 -3.78 -12.04 9.34
C GLU A 78 -4.83 -12.31 10.42
N PRO A 79 -4.51 -13.13 11.45
CA PRO A 79 -5.47 -13.42 12.50
C PRO A 79 -5.69 -12.17 13.37
N PRO A 80 -6.94 -11.90 13.81
CA PRO A 80 -7.20 -10.92 14.85
C PRO A 80 -6.32 -11.19 16.07
N ARG A 81 -5.80 -10.13 16.67
CA ARG A 81 -5.04 -10.23 17.91
C ARG A 81 -5.91 -9.76 19.06
N ASN A 82 -5.62 -10.26 20.26
CA ASN A 82 -6.18 -9.75 21.51
C ASN A 82 -5.16 -8.79 22.10
N PRO A 83 -5.10 -7.52 21.64
CA PRO A 83 -4.12 -6.61 22.17
C PRO A 83 -4.43 -6.27 23.62
N LYS A 84 -3.38 -5.97 24.39
CA LYS A 84 -3.52 -5.40 25.72
C LYS A 84 -4.32 -4.09 25.65
N PRO A 85 -5.00 -3.69 26.73
CA PRO A 85 -5.60 -2.37 26.84
C PRO A 85 -4.62 -1.28 26.42
N ILE A 86 -5.09 -0.26 25.70
CA ILE A 86 -4.24 0.80 25.12
C ILE A 86 -3.27 1.42 26.15
N ARG A 87 -3.75 1.60 27.39
CA ARG A 87 -2.97 2.17 28.51
C ARG A 87 -1.78 1.29 28.97
N GLU A 88 -1.80 -0.01 28.65
CA GLU A 88 -0.80 -1.01 29.04
C GLU A 88 0.21 -1.31 27.93
N ARG A 89 0.04 -0.70 26.74
CA ARG A 89 0.93 -0.89 25.59
C ARG A 89 2.23 -0.10 25.76
N ALA A 90 3.37 -0.73 25.49
CA ALA A 90 4.69 -0.14 25.73
C ALA A 90 5.01 1.04 24.79
N TYR A 91 4.47 1.03 23.57
CA TYR A 91 4.82 2.01 22.55
C TYR A 91 3.62 2.89 22.20
N LEU A 92 3.85 4.19 22.05
CA LEU A 92 2.89 5.11 21.43
C LEU A 92 2.68 4.75 19.96
N ALA A 93 3.76 4.58 19.21
CA ALA A 93 3.70 4.26 17.78
C ALA A 93 4.83 3.29 17.40
N SER A 94 4.54 2.37 16.49
CA SER A 94 5.56 1.51 15.86
C SER A 94 5.49 1.57 14.35
N TYR A 95 6.64 1.52 13.69
CA TYR A 95 6.72 1.07 12.31
C TYR A 95 7.36 -0.32 12.26
N VAL A 96 6.73 -1.25 11.54
CA VAL A 96 7.34 -2.56 11.26
C VAL A 96 7.47 -2.80 9.75
N GLY A 97 8.64 -3.19 9.29
CA GLY A 97 8.94 -3.34 7.86
C GLY A 97 10.27 -2.70 7.45
N SER A 98 10.59 -2.72 6.16
CA SER A 98 11.85 -2.18 5.67
C SER A 98 11.79 -0.65 5.54
N LEU A 99 12.79 0.05 6.09
CA LEU A 99 12.95 1.50 5.94
C LEU A 99 13.39 1.91 4.52
N ASP A 100 14.02 1.00 3.78
CA ASP A 100 14.73 1.31 2.54
C ASP A 100 13.91 1.02 1.27
N THR A 101 12.80 0.31 1.39
CA THR A 101 11.98 -0.10 0.23
C THR A 101 10.94 0.94 -0.20
N ALA A 102 10.94 2.13 0.39
CA ALA A 102 10.06 3.23 -0.02
C ALA A 102 10.81 4.29 -0.85
N PRO A 103 10.16 4.92 -1.85
CA PRO A 103 10.75 5.98 -2.64
C PRO A 103 11.29 7.14 -1.78
N GLY A 104 12.46 7.67 -2.15
CA GLY A 104 13.01 8.91 -1.57
C GLY A 104 13.32 8.86 -0.08
N GLY A 105 13.54 7.68 0.50
CA GLY A 105 13.83 7.53 1.94
C GLY A 105 12.63 7.87 2.84
N PHE A 106 11.41 7.83 2.30
CA PHE A 106 10.18 8.26 2.97
C PHE A 106 9.99 7.63 4.36
N ARG A 107 10.22 6.32 4.49
CA ARG A 107 10.03 5.59 5.75
C ARG A 107 11.09 5.91 6.79
N SER A 108 12.34 6.09 6.37
CA SER A 108 13.43 6.56 7.23
C SER A 108 13.14 7.94 7.78
N GLU A 109 12.69 8.87 6.94
CA GLU A 109 12.34 10.23 7.35
C GLU A 109 11.11 10.26 8.27
N MET A 110 10.07 9.47 7.96
CA MET A 110 8.92 9.27 8.85
C MET A 110 9.38 8.82 10.24
N MET A 111 10.22 7.77 10.32
CA MET A 111 10.68 7.26 11.61
C MET A 111 11.58 8.23 12.35
N ARG A 112 12.40 9.02 11.63
CA ARG A 112 13.19 10.10 12.24
C ARG A 112 12.28 11.12 12.93
N ARG A 113 11.23 11.59 12.25
CA ARG A 113 10.27 12.58 12.78
C ARG A 113 9.44 12.03 13.94
N VAL A 114 8.94 10.81 13.82
CA VAL A 114 8.15 10.15 14.87
C VAL A 114 8.98 9.97 16.14
N ARG A 115 10.25 9.55 16.03
CA ARG A 115 11.13 9.41 17.19
C ARG A 115 11.37 10.74 17.90
N GLN A 116 11.62 11.81 17.13
CA GLN A 116 11.79 13.17 17.69
C GLN A 116 10.52 13.63 18.42
N ALA A 117 9.34 13.43 17.82
CA ALA A 117 8.07 13.79 18.43
C ALA A 117 7.78 12.94 19.70
N GLY A 118 8.07 11.64 19.66
CA GLY A 118 7.95 10.75 20.81
C GLY A 118 8.84 11.18 21.97
N GLN A 119 10.11 11.49 21.70
CA GLN A 119 11.05 12.00 22.70
C GLN A 119 10.57 13.30 23.34
N ALA A 120 10.14 14.27 22.51
CA ALA A 120 9.61 15.54 23.01
C ALA A 120 8.34 15.37 23.87
N ALA A 121 7.53 14.34 23.59
CA ALA A 121 6.33 14.03 24.36
C ALA A 121 6.58 13.09 25.57
N GLY A 122 7.83 12.64 25.80
CA GLY A 122 8.12 11.64 26.84
C GLY A 122 7.45 10.28 26.57
N ARG A 123 7.27 9.91 25.30
CA ARG A 123 6.57 8.69 24.86
C ARG A 123 7.48 7.81 24.00
N ASN A 124 7.46 6.51 24.28
CA ASN A 124 8.24 5.54 23.52
C ASN A 124 7.66 5.31 22.12
N THR A 125 8.52 5.33 21.11
CA THR A 125 8.18 4.93 19.73
C THR A 125 9.22 3.92 19.25
N THR A 126 8.82 2.96 18.43
CA THR A 126 9.72 1.87 18.03
C THR A 126 9.74 1.59 16.53
N TYR A 127 10.83 0.98 16.09
CA TYR A 127 11.02 0.43 14.75
C TYR A 127 11.39 -1.03 14.88
N TYR A 128 10.82 -1.89 14.05
CA TYR A 128 11.19 -3.31 14.03
C TYR A 128 11.20 -3.89 12.62
N TYR A 129 12.16 -4.78 12.36
CA TYR A 129 12.24 -5.58 11.15
C TYR A 129 12.65 -7.00 11.50
N GLY A 130 11.76 -7.96 11.27
CA GLY A 130 12.00 -9.36 11.64
C GLY A 130 10.72 -10.16 11.87
N PRO A 131 10.82 -11.41 12.33
CA PRO A 131 9.68 -12.31 12.50
C PRO A 131 8.70 -11.91 13.62
N GLY A 132 9.17 -11.22 14.67
CA GLY A 132 8.37 -10.78 15.82
C GLY A 132 7.57 -9.49 15.61
N TRP A 133 7.32 -9.10 14.36
CA TRP A 133 6.73 -7.81 14.02
C TRP A 133 5.31 -7.64 14.57
N ARG A 134 4.56 -8.74 14.66
CA ARG A 134 3.19 -8.75 15.18
C ARG A 134 3.13 -8.36 16.65
N ASP A 135 4.08 -8.85 17.44
CA ASP A 135 4.13 -8.55 18.88
C ASP A 135 4.42 -7.08 19.12
N VAL A 136 5.31 -6.48 18.31
CA VAL A 136 5.60 -5.04 18.34
C VAL A 136 4.36 -4.22 18.00
N MET A 137 3.61 -4.60 16.96
CA MET A 137 2.39 -3.89 16.59
C MET A 137 1.30 -3.99 17.66
N VAL A 138 1.11 -5.18 18.25
CA VAL A 138 0.13 -5.41 19.32
C VAL A 138 0.45 -4.60 20.58
N ASP A 139 1.73 -4.40 20.87
CA ASP A 139 2.20 -3.62 22.01
C ASP A 139 2.33 -2.12 21.71
N SER A 140 1.77 -1.66 20.59
CA SER A 140 1.75 -0.25 20.16
C SER A 140 0.33 0.33 20.17
N VAL A 141 0.17 1.58 20.62
CA VAL A 141 -1.13 2.27 20.60
C VAL A 141 -1.63 2.46 19.15
N VAL A 142 -0.73 2.91 18.27
CA VAL A 142 -0.98 2.97 16.82
C VAL A 142 0.15 2.31 16.03
N SER A 143 -0.18 1.74 14.88
CA SER A 143 0.79 1.23 13.91
C SER A 143 0.94 2.24 12.77
N LEU A 144 2.17 2.67 12.50
CA LEU A 144 2.47 3.53 11.37
C LEU A 144 2.43 2.69 10.10
N VAL A 145 1.56 3.07 9.16
CA VAL A 145 1.36 2.34 7.91
C VAL A 145 1.72 3.24 6.73
N PRO A 146 3.03 3.51 6.51
CA PRO A 146 3.44 4.33 5.39
C PRO A 146 3.17 3.64 4.05
N ARG A 147 3.03 4.45 3.00
CA ARG A 147 2.99 3.96 1.61
C ARG A 147 4.13 2.97 1.29
N GLY A 148 3.87 2.12 0.30
CA GLY A 148 4.84 1.24 -0.33
C GLY A 148 5.56 1.91 -1.49
N TYR A 149 5.93 1.08 -2.46
CA TYR A 149 6.34 1.57 -3.78
C TYR A 149 5.17 2.32 -4.44
N GLY A 150 3.96 1.77 -4.39
CA GLY A 150 2.72 2.47 -4.71
C GLY A 150 2.28 3.44 -3.61
N ARG A 151 1.07 3.98 -3.72
CA ARG A 151 0.45 4.81 -2.66
C ARG A 151 0.05 3.98 -1.45
N THR A 152 -0.21 2.69 -1.58
CA THR A 152 -0.58 1.82 -0.44
C THR A 152 0.52 0.81 -0.09
N ALA A 153 0.31 0.06 0.98
CA ALA A 153 1.12 -1.08 1.37
C ALA A 153 0.23 -2.15 2.00
N PHE A 154 0.66 -3.42 1.90
CA PHE A 154 0.00 -4.56 2.58
C PHE A 154 -0.25 -4.29 4.08
N HIS A 155 0.68 -3.56 4.69
CA HIS A 155 0.67 -3.20 6.10
C HIS A 155 -0.63 -2.54 6.57
N LEU A 156 -1.30 -1.74 5.73
CA LEU A 156 -2.59 -1.13 6.08
C LEU A 156 -3.63 -2.21 6.37
N VAL A 157 -3.76 -3.18 5.46
CA VAL A 157 -4.73 -4.28 5.58
C VAL A 157 -4.35 -5.23 6.70
N GLU A 158 -3.06 -5.58 6.83
CA GLU A 158 -2.54 -6.41 7.94
C GLU A 158 -2.91 -5.80 9.31
N THR A 159 -2.75 -4.48 9.48
CA THR A 159 -3.09 -3.77 10.72
C THR A 159 -4.58 -3.86 11.04
N VAL A 160 -5.43 -3.63 10.04
CA VAL A 160 -6.90 -3.68 10.19
C VAL A 160 -7.36 -5.11 10.52
N GLN A 161 -6.83 -6.12 9.82
CA GLN A 161 -7.14 -7.53 10.08
C GLN A 161 -6.78 -7.96 11.51
N MET A 162 -5.67 -7.43 12.06
CA MET A 162 -5.24 -7.70 13.43
C MET A 162 -6.08 -6.97 14.49
N GLY A 163 -7.01 -6.09 14.12
CA GLY A 163 -7.80 -5.28 15.04
C GLY A 163 -6.99 -4.14 15.69
N LEU A 164 -5.97 -3.65 15.01
CA LEU A 164 -5.10 -2.58 15.48
C LEU A 164 -5.44 -1.24 14.80
N VAL A 165 -4.91 -0.14 15.33
CA VAL A 165 -5.21 1.21 14.83
C VAL A 165 -4.12 1.66 13.86
N PRO A 166 -4.39 1.74 12.54
CA PRO A 166 -3.43 2.25 11.58
C PRO A 166 -3.36 3.79 11.60
N VAL A 167 -2.16 4.32 11.45
CA VAL A 167 -1.90 5.71 11.06
C VAL A 167 -1.28 5.68 9.68
N TYR A 168 -2.09 5.95 8.65
CA TYR A 168 -1.65 5.92 7.27
C TYR A 168 -0.83 7.15 6.92
N VAL A 169 0.35 6.93 6.35
CA VAL A 169 1.31 8.01 6.03
C VAL A 169 1.59 7.99 4.54
N TYR A 170 1.23 9.07 3.86
CA TYR A 170 1.35 9.21 2.40
C TYR A 170 2.15 10.45 2.03
N SER A 171 2.61 10.51 0.78
CA SER A 171 3.47 11.59 0.26
C SER A 171 2.76 12.53 -0.71
N ASP A 172 1.69 12.07 -1.35
CA ASP A 172 0.97 12.80 -2.39
C ASP A 172 -0.53 12.89 -2.08
N VAL A 173 -1.31 11.84 -2.39
CA VAL A 173 -2.75 11.80 -2.15
C VAL A 173 -3.10 10.63 -1.24
N PRO A 174 -4.09 10.79 -0.35
CA PRO A 174 -4.56 9.68 0.45
C PRO A 174 -5.18 8.62 -0.47
N TRP A 175 -4.71 7.38 -0.40
CA TRP A 175 -5.26 6.26 -1.14
C TRP A 175 -5.60 5.12 -0.18
N VAL A 176 -6.82 5.15 0.35
CA VAL A 176 -7.32 4.16 1.31
C VAL A 176 -8.71 3.67 0.85
N PRO A 177 -9.03 2.37 1.02
CA PRO A 177 -10.35 1.82 0.68
C PRO A 177 -11.47 2.34 1.58
#